data_AF-A0A0F9C5A8-F1
#
_entry.id   AF-A0A0F9C5A8-F1
#
_cell.length_a   1.000
_cell.length_b   1.000
_cell.length_c   1.000
_cell.angle_alpha   90.00
_cell.angle_beta   90.00
_cell.angle_gamma   90.00
#
_symmetry.space_group_name_H-M   'P 1'
#
loop_
_entity.id
_entity.type
_entity.pdbx_description
1 polymer ?
#
loop_
_entity_poly.entity_id
_entity_poly.type
_entity_poly.pdbx_seq_one_letter_code
_entity_poly.pdbx_strand_id
1 'polypeptide(L)' 'MKNTCPHCDTEVNSILIVKVELIVKGDTWEHDPQAIADASCPECGNGLDIGDLATIGVPSELLAKVGIEGAG' A
#
# COMPACT_ATOMS: atom_id res chain seq x y z
N MET A 1 13.17 16.33 5.18
CA MET A 1 12.52 15.09 4.73
C MET A 1 11.26 15.51 4.02
N LYS A 2 11.07 15.09 2.78
CA LYS A 2 9.88 15.45 2.00
C LYS A 2 8.98 14.22 1.98
N ASN A 3 7.81 14.34 2.59
CA ASN A 3 6.77 13.31 2.55
C ASN A 3 6.11 13.39 1.18
N THR A 4 6.85 13.19 0.10
CA THR A 4 6.37 13.42 -1.26
C THR A 4 6.23 12.08 -1.96
N CYS A 5 5.08 11.84 -2.57
CA CYS A 5 4.86 10.63 -3.34
C CYS A 5 5.81 10.58 -4.54
N PRO A 6 6.58 9.49 -4.74
CA PRO A 6 7.56 9.39 -5.82
C PRO A 6 6.94 9.29 -7.22
N HIS A 7 5.62 9.05 -7.31
CA HIS A 7 4.93 8.87 -8.58
C HIS A 7 4.20 10.12 -9.08
N CYS A 8 3.77 11.02 -8.19
CA CYS A 8 3.02 12.22 -8.57
C CYS A 8 3.63 13.53 -8.04
N ASP A 9 4.73 13.45 -7.30
CA ASP A 9 5.43 14.59 -6.69
C ASP A 9 4.56 15.45 -5.74
N THR A 10 3.40 14.94 -5.33
CA THR A 10 2.52 15.59 -4.35
C THR A 10 2.94 15.25 -2.93
N GLU A 11 2.89 16.24 -2.04
CA GLU A 11 3.07 16.03 -0.60
C GLU A 11 1.91 15.19 -0.04
N VAL A 12 2.26 14.09 0.64
CA VAL A 12 1.34 13.16 1.26
C VAL A 12 1.43 13.25 2.78
N ASN A 13 0.28 13.43 3.42
CA ASN A 13 0.17 13.48 4.88
C ASN A 13 -0.37 12.17 5.49
N SER A 14 -0.75 11.22 4.65
CA SER A 14 -1.30 9.92 5.02
C SER A 14 -1.05 8.90 3.91
N ILE A 15 -0.98 7.62 4.27
CA ILE A 15 -0.93 6.50 3.33
C ILE A 15 -2.20 5.67 3.51
N LEU A 16 -2.85 5.30 2.41
CA LEU A 16 -3.95 4.34 2.43
C LEU A 16 -3.38 2.94 2.34
N ILE A 17 -3.80 2.06 3.25
CA ILE A 17 -3.39 0.65 3.25
C ILE A 17 -4.66 -0.18 3.13
N VAL A 18 -4.80 -0.88 2.01
CA VAL A 18 -6.00 -1.66 1.67
C VAL A 18 -5.63 -3.14 1.65
N LYS A 19 -6.36 -3.95 2.40
CA LYS A 19 -6.17 -5.40 2.49
C LYS A 19 -7.38 -6.16 1.94
N VAL A 20 -7.89 -5.73 0.79
CA VAL A 20 -9.08 -6.34 0.20
C VAL A 20 -8.86 -6.48 -1.31
N GLU A 21 -8.54 -7.69 -1.73
CA GLU A 21 -8.64 -8.12 -3.12
C GLU A 21 -9.86 -9.03 -3.25
N LEU A 22 -10.67 -8.77 -4.27
CA LEU A 22 -11.84 -9.58 -4.59
C LEU A 22 -11.57 -10.36 -5.87
N ILE A 23 -11.64 -11.68 -5.80
CA ILE A 23 -11.48 -12.59 -6.93
C ILE A 23 -12.83 -13.11 -7.38
N VAL A 24 -13.01 -13.21 -8.69
CA VAL A 24 -14.22 -13.80 -9.29
C VAL A 24 -14.01 -15.30 -9.43
N LYS A 25 -14.85 -16.10 -8.75
CA LYS A 25 -14.92 -17.56 -8.93
C LYS A 25 -16.30 -17.94 -9.45
N GLY A 26 -16.37 -18.23 -10.76
CA GLY A 26 -17.65 -18.45 -11.45
C GLY A 26 -18.50 -17.19 -11.42
N ASP A 27 -19.70 -17.28 -10.81
CA ASP A 27 -20.65 -16.17 -10.68
C ASP A 27 -20.58 -15.45 -9.31
N THR A 28 -19.55 -15.74 -8.49
CA THR A 28 -19.43 -15.18 -7.13
C THR A 28 -18.15 -14.38 -6.93
N TRP A 29 -18.23 -13.32 -6.13
CA TRP A 29 -17.09 -12.56 -5.63
C TRP A 29 -16.64 -13.13 -4.29
N GLU A 30 -15.38 -13.51 -4.21
CA GLU A 30 -14.75 -14.01 -2.99
C GLU A 30 -13.58 -13.10 -2.60
N HIS A 31 -13.28 -13.03 -1.30
CA HIS A 31 -12.04 -12.41 -0.86
C HIS A 31 -10.89 -13.33 -1.21
N ASP A 32 -9.79 -12.78 -1.73
CA ASP A 32 -8.56 -13.54 -1.84
C ASP A 32 -7.92 -13.69 -0.45
N PRO A 33 -7.83 -14.91 0.12
CA PRO A 33 -7.16 -15.13 1.40
C PRO A 33 -5.66 -14.86 1.35
N GLN A 34 -5.07 -14.79 0.15
CA GLN A 34 -3.67 -14.44 -0.08
C GLN A 34 -3.47 -12.96 -0.40
N ALA A 35 -4.53 -12.14 -0.39
CA ALA A 35 -4.44 -10.69 -0.62
C ALA A 35 -3.43 -10.07 0.36
N ILE A 36 -2.33 -9.57 -0.19
CA ILE A 36 -1.34 -8.80 0.55
C ILE A 36 -1.91 -7.40 0.73
N ALA A 37 -1.63 -6.77 1.87
CA ALA A 37 -2.02 -5.38 2.06
C ALA A 37 -1.20 -4.50 1.10
N ASP A 38 -1.89 -3.77 0.23
CA ASP A 38 -1.24 -2.81 -0.67
C ASP A 38 -1.35 -1.41 -0.08
N ALA A 39 -0.22 -0.69 -0.07
CA ALA A 39 -0.22 0.73 0.20
C ALA A 39 -0.47 1.50 -1.09
N SER A 40 -1.23 2.59 -1.02
CA SER A 40 -1.43 3.49 -2.15
C SER A 40 -1.37 4.95 -1.73
N CYS A 41 -0.94 5.78 -2.68
CA CYS A 41 -0.96 7.22 -2.54
C CYS A 41 -2.42 7.72 -2.59
N PRO A 42 -2.90 8.49 -1.61
CA PRO A 42 -4.28 9.00 -1.62
C PRO A 42 -4.51 10.03 -2.74
N GLU A 43 -3.46 10.69 -3.21
CA GLU A 43 -3.57 11.78 -4.19
C GLU A 43 -3.66 11.27 -5.62
N CYS A 44 -2.91 10.21 -5.97
CA CYS A 44 -2.86 9.68 -7.34
C CYS A 44 -3.37 8.25 -7.48
N GLY A 45 -3.62 7.54 -6.38
CA GLY A 45 -4.09 6.16 -6.36
C GLY A 45 -3.03 5.12 -6.74
N ASN A 46 -1.80 5.53 -7.10
CA ASN A 46 -0.73 4.59 -7.42
C ASN A 46 -0.33 3.76 -6.20
N GLY A 47 -0.07 2.47 -6.44
CA GLY A 47 0.51 1.58 -5.45
C GLY A 47 1.89 2.06 -5.01
N LEU A 48 2.21 1.86 -3.74
CA LEU A 48 3.46 2.23 -3.10
C LEU A 48 4.09 0.96 -2.54
N ASP A 49 5.28 0.62 -3.02
CA ASP A 49 6.05 -0.48 -2.46
C ASP A 49 6.80 -0.06 -1.17
N ILE A 50 7.52 -0.99 -0.55
CA ILE A 50 8.26 -0.71 0.69
C ILE A 50 9.37 0.32 0.48
N GLY A 51 10.00 0.36 -0.70
CA GLY A 51 11.02 1.35 -1.04
C GLY A 51 10.41 2.75 -1.15
N ASP A 52 9.25 2.86 -1.77
CA ASP A 52 8.48 4.11 -1.86
C ASP A 52 8.07 4.59 -0.46
N LEU A 53 7.54 3.69 0.38
CA LEU A 53 7.12 4.01 1.75
C LEU A 53 8.30 4.44 2.63
N ALA A 54 9.45 3.79 2.50
CA ALA A 54 10.68 4.18 3.18
C ALA A 54 11.17 5.56 2.71
N THR A 55 11.05 5.86 1.41
CA THR A 55 11.40 7.17 0.83
C THR A 55 10.50 8.29 1.34
N ILE A 56 9.20 8.02 1.50
CA ILE A 56 8.22 8.94 2.09
C ILE A 56 8.46 9.12 3.60
N GLY A 57 9.20 8.20 4.23
CA GLY A 57 9.56 8.27 5.65
C GLY A 57 8.61 7.50 6.57
N VAL A 58 7.87 6.52 6.05
CA VAL A 58 6.99 5.66 6.84
C VAL A 58 7.85 4.70 7.70
N PRO A 59 7.69 4.69 9.03
CA PRO A 59 8.43 3.78 9.90
C PRO A 59 8.10 2.31 9.61
N SER A 60 9.13 1.47 9.51
CA SER A 60 8.98 0.03 9.26
C SER A 60 8.14 -0.69 10.32
N GLU A 61 8.16 -0.22 11.57
CA GLU A 61 7.32 -0.74 12.65
C GLU A 61 5.80 -0.58 12.37
N LEU A 62 5.40 0.46 11.63
CA LEU A 62 4.01 0.65 11.22
C LEU A 62 3.64 -0.25 10.05
N LEU A 63 4.56 -0.46 9.11
CA LEU A 63 4.37 -1.38 7.97
C LEU A 63 4.16 -2.82 8.44
N ALA A 64 4.91 -3.26 9.45
CA ALA A 64 4.75 -4.59 10.06
C ALA A 64 3.36 -4.79 10.68
N LYS A 65 2.76 -3.75 11.29
CA LYS A 65 1.43 -3.85 11.92
C LYS A 65 0.30 -4.07 10.92
N VAL A 66 0.47 -3.59 9.70
CA VAL A 66 -0.55 -3.69 8.65
C VAL A 66 -0.33 -4.86 7.69
N GLY A 67 0.70 -5.67 7.94
CA GLY A 67 1.01 -6.84 7.13
C GLY A 67 1.61 -6.52 5.76
N ILE A 68 2.26 -5.35 5.62
CA ILE A 68 3.13 -5.07 4.50
C ILE A 68 4.49 -5.69 4.86
N GLU A 69 4.66 -6.96 4.52
CA GLU A 69 5.91 -7.68 4.69
C GLU A 69 6.70 -7.62 3.38
N GLY A 70 7.96 -7.21 3.45
CA GLY A 70 8.82 -7.19 2.28
C GLY A 70 9.07 -8.60 1.79
N ALA A 71 8.70 -8.85 0.54
CA ALA A 71 9.30 -9.92 -0.24
C ALA A 71 10.81 -9.65 -0.31
N GLY A 72 11.54 -10.27 0.61
CA GLY A 72 12.99 -10.47 0.50
C GLY A 72 13.29 -11.63 -0.42
#